data_AF-A0A1D4JXF5-F1
#
_entry.id   AF-A0A1D4JXF5-F1
#
_cell.length_a   1.000
_cell.length_b   1.000
_cell.length_c   1.000
_cell.angle_alpha   90.00
_cell.angle_beta   90.00
_cell.angle_gamma   90.00
#
_symmetry.space_group_name_H-M   'P 1'
#
loop_
_entity.id
_entity.type
_entity.pdbx_description
1 polymer ?
#
loop_
_entity_poly.entity_id
_entity_poly.type
_entity_poly.pdbx_seq_one_letter_code
_entity_poly.pdbx_strand_id
1 'polypeptide(L)'
;MDINKSIDELRKPATQVVSLFALLMILLSSVTLFNGLDYDRLPNYLKLITIIELVLIFMSLLQFFRFINFEKDSYKNKKTLKRYAKFLTAINVIGTFNAAFAFSNVFYYIAVQNYVDLYHYWLLSTISMIVCLVLLSIGAILMYIEMPKVERYVSGKTKTLIGIGLVFLSFLLYLERVVEYFLVPNIAESKFMVLGSILILLGVYLVSFTWITKYADFKILVLKE
;
A
#
# COMPACT_ATOMS: atom_id res chain seq x y z
N MET A 1 -5.67 -0.98 -30.16
CA MET A 1 -6.07 -1.29 -28.77
C MET A 1 -7.12 -0.29 -28.28
N ASP A 2 -8.06 -0.67 -27.42
CA ASP A 2 -9.01 0.26 -26.81
C ASP A 2 -8.35 0.91 -25.57
N ILE A 3 -8.07 2.21 -25.66
CA ILE A 3 -7.43 3.00 -24.61
C ILE A 3 -8.27 2.98 -23.34
N ASN A 4 -9.59 3.09 -23.46
CA ASN A 4 -10.49 3.11 -22.30
C ASN A 4 -10.53 1.75 -21.61
N LYS A 5 -10.50 0.65 -22.38
CA LYS A 5 -10.37 -0.71 -21.81
C LYS A 5 -9.06 -0.91 -21.05
N SER A 6 -7.95 -0.38 -21.59
CA SER A 6 -6.62 -0.51 -20.97
C SER A 6 -6.50 0.30 -19.67
N ILE A 7 -7.15 1.46 -19.60
CA ILE A 7 -7.29 2.24 -18.35
C ILE A 7 -8.20 1.53 -17.37
N ASP A 8 -9.29 0.94 -17.85
CA ASP A 8 -10.18 0.16 -16.99
C ASP A 8 -9.44 -0.99 -16.32
N GLU A 9 -8.43 -1.61 -16.95
CA GLU A 9 -7.60 -2.65 -16.33
C GLU A 9 -6.68 -2.14 -15.20
N LEU A 10 -6.22 -0.89 -15.29
CA LEU A 10 -5.53 -0.21 -14.19
C LEU A 10 -6.49 0.21 -13.07
N ARG A 11 -7.77 0.40 -13.38
CA ARG A 11 -8.79 0.86 -12.43
C ARG A 11 -9.58 -0.28 -11.75
N LYS A 12 -9.75 -1.42 -12.42
CA LYS A 12 -10.65 -2.53 -12.04
C LYS A 12 -10.19 -3.27 -10.78
N PRO A 13 -11.12 -3.95 -10.07
CA PRO A 13 -11.48 -3.55 -8.71
C PRO A 13 -10.54 -4.05 -7.60
N ALA A 14 -9.32 -4.51 -7.90
CA ALA A 14 -8.51 -5.13 -6.86
C ALA A 14 -8.09 -4.13 -5.76
N THR A 15 -7.78 -2.87 -6.06
CA THR A 15 -7.46 -1.88 -5.00
C THR A 15 -8.70 -1.52 -4.18
N GLN A 16 -9.87 -1.45 -4.82
CA GLN A 16 -11.12 -1.18 -4.13
C GLN A 16 -11.46 -2.32 -3.17
N VAL A 17 -11.28 -3.58 -3.58
CA VAL A 17 -11.44 -4.75 -2.70
C VAL A 17 -10.45 -4.69 -1.53
N VAL A 18 -9.18 -4.34 -1.79
CA VAL A 18 -8.17 -4.16 -0.73
C VAL A 18 -8.53 -3.01 0.21
N SER A 19 -9.17 -1.94 -0.30
CA SER A 19 -9.63 -0.81 0.50
C SER A 19 -10.86 -1.14 1.35
N LEU A 20 -11.75 -1.99 0.85
CA LEU A 20 -12.85 -2.55 1.65
C LEU A 20 -12.31 -3.44 2.77
N PHE A 21 -11.26 -4.21 2.52
CA PHE A 21 -10.55 -4.95 3.57
C PHE A 21 -9.93 -3.99 4.61
N ALA A 22 -9.26 -2.92 4.18
CA ALA A 22 -8.71 -1.91 5.09
C ALA A 22 -9.82 -1.25 5.93
N LEU A 23 -10.97 -0.94 5.31
CA LEU A 23 -12.14 -0.42 6.01
C LEU A 23 -12.67 -1.41 7.05
N LEU A 24 -12.74 -2.70 6.71
CA LEU A 24 -13.11 -3.75 7.65
C LEU A 24 -12.16 -3.78 8.86
N MET A 25 -10.84 -3.64 8.64
CA MET A 25 -9.87 -3.59 9.73
C MET A 25 -10.08 -2.37 10.63
N ILE A 26 -10.38 -1.18 10.07
CA ILE A 26 -10.72 0.00 10.86
C ILE A 26 -12.01 -0.23 11.68
N LEU A 27 -13.02 -0.89 11.09
CA LEU A 27 -14.24 -1.25 11.82
C LEU A 27 -13.96 -2.26 12.94
N LEU A 28 -13.03 -3.21 12.75
CA LEU A 28 -12.60 -4.10 13.82
C LEU A 28 -11.88 -3.33 14.94
N SER A 29 -11.04 -2.35 14.59
CA SER A 29 -10.43 -1.46 15.59
C SER A 29 -11.50 -0.69 16.38
N SER A 30 -12.58 -0.23 15.74
CA SER A 30 -13.64 0.53 16.43
C SER A 30 -14.50 -0.34 17.35
N VAL A 31 -14.53 -1.67 17.20
CA VAL A 31 -15.16 -2.59 18.16
C VAL A 31 -14.59 -2.40 19.57
N THR A 32 -13.32 -2.05 19.71
CA THR A 32 -12.70 -1.76 21.01
C THR A 32 -13.39 -0.61 21.74
N LEU A 33 -13.90 0.39 21.01
CA LEU A 33 -14.64 1.54 21.56
C LEU A 33 -16.00 1.12 22.14
N PHE A 34 -16.65 0.14 21.51
CA PHE A 34 -17.90 -0.43 22.03
C PHE A 34 -17.69 -1.38 23.21
N ASN A 35 -16.45 -1.88 23.40
CA ASN A 35 -16.09 -2.83 24.44
C ASN A 35 -15.26 -2.19 25.57
N GLY A 36 -15.51 -0.92 25.89
CA GLY A 36 -14.99 -0.26 27.09
C GLY A 36 -13.73 0.60 26.91
N LEU A 37 -13.27 0.84 25.67
CA LEU A 37 -12.29 1.89 25.40
C LEU A 37 -12.98 3.24 25.19
N ASP A 38 -12.79 4.19 26.12
CA ASP A 38 -13.29 5.55 25.92
C ASP A 38 -12.50 6.26 24.83
N TYR A 39 -13.19 7.03 23.99
CA TYR A 39 -12.56 7.78 22.91
C TYR A 39 -11.50 8.79 23.41
N ASP A 40 -11.68 9.34 24.61
CA ASP A 40 -10.72 10.27 25.21
C ASP A 40 -9.40 9.59 25.61
N ARG A 41 -9.44 8.29 25.89
CA ARG A 41 -8.25 7.48 26.21
C ARG A 41 -7.49 7.05 24.96
N LEU A 42 -8.11 7.10 23.78
CA LEU A 42 -7.45 6.76 22.53
C LEU A 42 -6.35 7.80 22.19
N PRO A 43 -5.08 7.38 22.05
CA PRO A 43 -3.98 8.29 21.75
C PRO A 43 -4.18 9.06 20.43
N ASN A 44 -3.69 10.30 20.40
CA ASN A 44 -3.83 11.18 19.23
C ASN A 44 -3.17 10.61 17.97
N TYR A 45 -2.09 9.83 18.10
CA TYR A 45 -1.44 9.22 16.95
C TYR A 45 -2.32 8.15 16.28
N LEU A 46 -3.10 7.37 17.04
CA LEU A 46 -4.06 6.40 16.51
C LEU A 46 -5.26 7.10 15.85
N LYS A 47 -5.74 8.20 16.45
CA LYS A 47 -6.78 9.04 15.84
C LYS A 47 -6.31 9.59 14.48
N LEU A 48 -5.11 10.17 14.45
CA LEU A 48 -4.54 10.77 13.25
C LEU A 48 -4.32 9.74 12.14
N ILE A 49 -3.72 8.59 12.46
CA ILE A 49 -3.47 7.56 11.44
C ILE A 49 -4.77 7.01 10.88
N THR A 50 -5.79 6.78 11.71
CA THR A 50 -7.10 6.31 11.23
C THR A 50 -7.77 7.33 10.30
N ILE A 51 -7.65 8.63 10.55
CA ILE A 51 -8.15 9.66 9.61
C ILE A 51 -7.41 9.57 8.27
N ILE A 52 -6.09 9.43 8.28
CA ILE A 52 -5.28 9.27 7.07
C ILE A 52 -5.72 8.01 6.30
N GLU A 53 -5.89 6.89 6.99
CA GLU A 53 -6.32 5.62 6.39
C GLU A 53 -7.70 5.74 5.74
N LEU A 54 -8.64 6.43 6.38
CA LEU A 54 -9.98 6.69 5.82
C LEU A 54 -9.93 7.54 4.55
N VAL A 55 -9.05 8.56 4.50
CA VAL A 55 -8.85 9.38 3.30
C VAL A 55 -8.28 8.52 2.15
N LEU A 56 -7.31 7.66 2.44
CA LEU A 56 -6.73 6.74 1.45
C LEU A 56 -7.76 5.72 0.93
N ILE A 57 -8.60 5.18 1.81
CA ILE A 57 -9.72 4.30 1.46
C ILE A 57 -10.69 5.03 0.53
N PHE A 58 -11.10 6.24 0.89
CA PHE A 58 -12.04 7.03 0.08
C PHE A 58 -11.48 7.28 -1.33
N MET A 59 -10.23 7.74 -1.44
CA MET A 59 -9.57 7.95 -2.74
C MET A 59 -9.51 6.68 -3.58
N SER A 60 -9.29 5.53 -2.93
CA SER A 60 -9.24 4.23 -3.61
C SER A 60 -10.62 3.79 -4.08
N LEU A 61 -11.66 3.95 -3.26
CA LEU A 61 -13.04 3.63 -3.61
C LEU A 61 -13.60 4.53 -4.71
N LEU A 62 -13.19 5.80 -4.77
CA LEU A 62 -13.58 6.70 -5.87
C LEU A 62 -13.21 6.13 -7.24
N GLN A 63 -12.19 5.29 -7.34
CA GLN A 63 -11.81 4.61 -8.58
C GLN A 63 -12.88 3.63 -9.09
N PHE A 64 -13.94 3.30 -8.35
CA PHE A 64 -15.10 2.60 -8.94
C PHE A 64 -15.70 3.36 -10.12
N PHE A 65 -15.66 4.70 -10.07
CA PHE A 65 -16.19 5.57 -11.10
C PHE A 65 -15.11 5.95 -12.11
N ARG A 66 -15.45 5.91 -13.41
CA ARG A 66 -14.58 6.42 -14.47
C ARG A 66 -14.78 7.93 -14.61
N PHE A 67 -13.84 8.71 -14.10
CA PHE A 67 -13.92 10.18 -14.18
C PHE A 67 -13.53 10.74 -15.55
N ILE A 68 -12.70 10.03 -16.32
CA ILE A 68 -12.17 10.52 -17.59
C ILE A 68 -12.38 9.48 -18.68
N ASN A 69 -13.03 9.90 -19.78
CA ASN A 69 -13.09 9.16 -21.03
C ASN A 69 -12.04 9.74 -21.98
N PHE A 70 -11.23 8.87 -22.60
CA PHE A 70 -10.23 9.29 -23.57
C PHE A 70 -10.68 8.96 -24.98
N GLU A 71 -10.68 9.98 -25.85
CA GLU A 71 -10.88 9.83 -27.30
C GLU A 71 -9.55 9.49 -28.00
N LYS A 72 -9.64 8.74 -29.11
CA LYS A 72 -8.48 8.16 -29.81
C LYS A 72 -7.54 9.19 -30.47
N ASP A 73 -8.04 10.34 -30.92
CA ASP A 73 -7.34 11.14 -31.95
C ASP A 73 -6.69 12.46 -31.48
N SER A 74 -6.60 12.71 -30.17
CA SER A 74 -6.03 13.96 -29.63
C SER A 74 -4.65 13.74 -28.98
N TYR A 75 -3.59 14.34 -29.53
CA TYR A 75 -2.27 14.40 -28.89
C TYR A 75 -2.31 15.03 -27.47
N LYS A 76 -3.25 15.96 -27.22
CA LYS A 76 -3.52 16.54 -25.88
C LYS A 76 -3.97 15.46 -24.88
N ASN A 77 -4.59 14.36 -25.35
CA ASN A 77 -4.99 13.24 -24.51
C ASN A 77 -3.80 12.42 -24.00
N LYS A 78 -2.67 12.31 -24.71
CA LYS A 78 -1.58 11.36 -24.35
C LYS A 78 -0.84 11.75 -23.06
N LYS A 79 -0.56 13.05 -22.85
CA LYS A 79 0.10 13.54 -21.62
C LYS A 79 -0.83 13.41 -20.40
N THR A 80 -2.11 13.74 -20.57
CA THR A 80 -3.15 13.61 -19.54
C THR A 80 -3.36 12.13 -19.19
N LEU A 81 -3.47 11.27 -20.19
CA LEU A 81 -3.56 9.82 -20.05
C LEU A 81 -2.41 9.24 -19.24
N LYS A 82 -1.17 9.62 -19.57
CA LYS A 82 0.01 9.21 -18.82
C LYS A 82 -0.02 9.66 -17.36
N ARG A 83 -0.44 10.91 -17.10
CA ARG A 83 -0.57 11.42 -15.72
C ARG A 83 -1.65 10.69 -14.95
N TYR A 84 -2.79 10.44 -15.59
CA TYR A 84 -3.90 9.72 -15.00
C TYR A 84 -3.53 8.27 -14.68
N ALA A 85 -2.92 7.53 -15.61
CA ALA A 85 -2.46 6.17 -15.39
C ALA A 85 -1.44 6.08 -14.23
N LYS A 86 -0.52 7.05 -14.13
CA LYS A 86 0.41 7.15 -12.99
C LYS A 86 -0.32 7.39 -11.67
N PHE A 87 -1.29 8.29 -11.67
CA PHE A 87 -2.10 8.61 -10.49
C PHE A 87 -2.88 7.38 -10.01
N LEU A 88 -3.57 6.67 -10.92
CA LEU A 88 -4.27 5.42 -10.60
C LEU A 88 -3.31 4.38 -10.01
N THR A 89 -2.15 4.18 -10.64
CA THR A 89 -1.14 3.23 -10.15
C THR A 89 -0.63 3.61 -8.77
N ALA A 90 -0.38 4.91 -8.53
CA ALA A 90 0.07 5.39 -7.23
C ALA A 90 -0.97 5.15 -6.14
N ILE A 91 -2.25 5.46 -6.40
CA ILE A 91 -3.33 5.17 -5.45
C ILE A 91 -3.45 3.66 -5.24
N ASN A 92 -3.30 2.85 -6.28
CA ASN A 92 -3.39 1.40 -6.15
C ASN A 92 -2.31 0.81 -5.24
N VAL A 93 -1.07 1.27 -5.39
CA VAL A 93 0.05 0.87 -4.52
C VAL A 93 -0.15 1.40 -3.09
N ILE A 94 -0.44 2.69 -2.93
CA ILE A 94 -0.64 3.30 -1.61
C ILE A 94 -1.84 2.69 -0.88
N GLY A 95 -2.95 2.45 -1.56
CA GLY A 95 -4.14 1.79 -1.01
C GLY A 95 -3.85 0.33 -0.62
N THR A 96 -2.95 -0.35 -1.33
CA THR A 96 -2.48 -1.69 -0.93
C THR A 96 -1.67 -1.63 0.36
N PHE A 97 -0.78 -0.64 0.50
CA PHE A 97 -0.03 -0.44 1.74
C PHE A 97 -0.95 -0.07 2.91
N ASN A 98 -1.96 0.75 2.65
CA ASN A 98 -2.94 1.16 3.65
C ASN A 98 -3.65 -0.04 4.31
N ALA A 99 -3.89 -1.12 3.57
CA ALA A 99 -4.43 -2.35 4.16
C ALA A 99 -3.50 -3.00 5.19
N ALA A 100 -2.17 -2.94 4.97
CA ALA A 100 -1.19 -3.41 5.95
C ALA A 100 -1.19 -2.54 7.21
N PHE A 101 -1.21 -1.21 7.05
CA PHE A 101 -1.30 -0.27 8.17
C PHE A 101 -2.58 -0.48 8.97
N ALA A 102 -3.74 -0.53 8.31
CA ALA A 102 -5.04 -0.72 8.97
C ALA A 102 -5.07 -2.03 9.76
N PHE A 103 -4.56 -3.12 9.17
CA PHE A 103 -4.45 -4.41 9.87
C PHE A 103 -3.53 -4.32 11.09
N SER A 104 -2.34 -3.72 10.94
CA SER A 104 -1.40 -3.55 12.06
C SER A 104 -1.97 -2.67 13.17
N ASN A 105 -2.76 -1.65 12.83
CA ASN A 105 -3.33 -0.72 13.80
C ASN A 105 -4.37 -1.36 14.72
N VAL A 106 -5.09 -2.40 14.27
CA VAL A 106 -6.01 -3.17 15.11
C VAL A 106 -5.33 -3.64 16.41
N PHE A 107 -4.09 -4.13 16.31
CA PHE A 107 -3.35 -4.59 17.47
C PHE A 107 -3.13 -3.48 18.52
N TYR A 108 -2.76 -2.28 18.08
CA TYR A 108 -2.50 -1.17 19.00
C TYR A 108 -3.79 -0.62 19.63
N TYR A 109 -4.92 -0.68 18.92
CA TYR A 109 -6.23 -0.39 19.53
C TYR A 109 -6.57 -1.39 20.66
N ILE A 110 -6.32 -2.69 20.44
CA ILE A 110 -6.52 -3.73 21.46
C ILE A 110 -5.60 -3.48 22.67
N ALA A 111 -4.34 -3.10 22.44
CA ALA A 111 -3.41 -2.80 23.52
C ALA A 111 -3.88 -1.64 24.41
N VAL A 112 -4.34 -0.54 23.78
CA VAL A 112 -4.86 0.64 24.49
C VAL A 112 -6.14 0.28 25.28
N GLN A 113 -7.04 -0.54 24.72
CA GLN A 113 -8.22 -1.03 25.44
C GLN A 113 -7.83 -1.77 26.73
N ASN A 114 -6.69 -2.47 26.73
CA ASN A 114 -6.16 -3.21 27.87
C ASN A 114 -5.16 -2.38 28.71
N TYR A 115 -5.18 -1.05 28.59
CA TYR A 115 -4.32 -0.12 29.35
C TYR A 115 -2.81 -0.32 29.16
N VAL A 116 -2.39 -0.86 28.00
CA VAL A 116 -0.98 -1.01 27.66
C VAL A 116 -0.59 0.02 26.61
N ASP A 117 0.37 0.88 26.95
CA ASP A 117 0.98 1.80 26.00
C ASP A 117 2.09 1.12 25.20
N LEU A 118 1.88 1.04 23.88
CA LEU A 118 2.83 0.48 22.93
C LEU A 118 3.30 1.52 21.91
N TYR A 119 3.27 2.81 22.25
CA TYR A 119 3.64 3.90 21.34
C TYR A 119 5.00 3.69 20.65
N HIS A 120 6.03 3.29 21.40
CA HIS A 120 7.38 3.09 20.84
C HIS A 120 7.42 1.93 19.84
N TYR A 121 6.70 0.84 20.11
CA TYR A 121 6.56 -0.28 19.19
C TYR A 121 5.77 0.13 17.94
N TRP A 122 4.66 0.84 18.12
CA TRP A 122 3.85 1.39 17.03
C TRP A 122 4.67 2.30 16.12
N LEU A 123 5.46 3.20 16.69
CA LEU A 123 6.27 4.15 15.95
C LEU A 123 7.34 3.43 15.12
N LEU A 124 8.08 2.50 15.73
CA LEU A 124 9.09 1.71 15.05
C LEU A 124 8.48 0.89 13.91
N SER A 125 7.35 0.23 14.17
CA SER A 125 6.61 -0.59 13.21
C SER A 125 6.06 0.23 12.05
N THR A 126 5.50 1.40 12.33
CA THR A 126 4.99 2.32 11.31
C THR A 126 6.11 2.83 10.42
N ILE A 127 7.22 3.30 11.00
CA ILE A 127 8.36 3.82 10.23
C ILE A 127 8.99 2.72 9.38
N SER A 128 9.21 1.55 9.96
CA SER A 128 9.82 0.41 9.27
C SER A 128 8.95 -0.08 8.11
N MET A 129 7.63 -0.11 8.28
CA MET A 129 6.70 -0.36 7.17
C MET A 129 6.81 0.69 6.08
N ILE A 130 6.79 1.98 6.41
CA ILE A 130 6.91 3.05 5.41
C ILE A 130 8.20 2.88 4.61
N VAL A 131 9.34 2.72 5.28
CA VAL A 131 10.64 2.59 4.62
C VAL A 131 10.67 1.36 3.72
N CYS A 132 10.28 0.19 4.24
CA CYS A 132 10.35 -1.06 3.47
C CYS A 132 9.38 -1.08 2.28
N LEU A 133 8.16 -0.56 2.43
CA LEU A 133 7.18 -0.51 1.34
C LEU A 133 7.56 0.53 0.27
N VAL A 134 8.25 1.62 0.65
CA VAL A 134 8.89 2.54 -0.30
C VAL A 134 10.03 1.86 -1.05
N LEU A 135 10.91 1.12 -0.37
CA LEU A 135 11.97 0.33 -1.00
C LEU A 135 11.40 -0.69 -1.99
N LEU A 136 10.33 -1.40 -1.61
CA LEU A 136 9.61 -2.33 -2.48
C LEU A 136 9.12 -1.61 -3.75
N SER A 137 8.45 -0.46 -3.59
CA SER A 137 7.90 0.30 -4.71
C SER A 137 8.98 0.79 -5.67
N ILE A 138 10.04 1.40 -5.13
CA ILE A 138 11.16 1.90 -5.93
C ILE A 138 11.87 0.74 -6.62
N GLY A 139 12.13 -0.35 -5.89
CA GLY A 139 12.77 -1.54 -6.43
C GLY A 139 11.99 -2.15 -7.59
N ALA A 140 10.68 -2.35 -7.41
CA ALA A 140 9.79 -2.85 -8.46
C ALA A 140 9.71 -1.89 -9.67
N ILE A 141 9.65 -0.57 -9.45
CA ILE A 141 9.69 0.43 -10.53
C ILE A 141 10.98 0.29 -11.35
N LEU A 142 12.14 0.16 -10.70
CA LEU A 142 13.43 0.00 -11.38
C LEU A 142 13.52 -1.31 -12.17
N MET A 143 12.89 -2.39 -11.67
CA MET A 143 12.86 -3.68 -12.35
C MET A 143 11.97 -3.66 -13.60
N TYR A 144 10.75 -3.15 -13.50
CA TYR A 144 9.73 -3.36 -14.54
C TYR A 144 9.52 -2.15 -15.46
N ILE A 145 9.80 -0.93 -15.02
CA ILE A 145 9.51 0.27 -15.80
C ILE A 145 10.76 0.69 -16.59
N GLU A 146 10.63 0.78 -17.91
CA GLU A 146 11.66 1.35 -18.78
C GLU A 146 11.93 2.82 -18.41
N MET A 147 13.18 3.23 -18.30
CA MET A 147 13.50 4.61 -17.90
C MET A 147 14.59 5.16 -18.81
N PRO A 148 14.23 5.60 -20.04
CA PRO A 148 15.20 5.99 -21.06
C PRO A 148 16.10 7.17 -20.63
N LYS A 149 15.65 8.01 -19.69
CA LYS A 149 16.49 9.08 -19.10
C LYS A 149 17.55 8.53 -18.13
N VAL A 150 17.22 7.49 -17.37
CA VAL A 150 18.13 6.84 -16.41
C VAL A 150 19.09 5.91 -17.14
N GLU A 151 18.62 5.27 -18.22
CA GLU A 151 19.42 4.39 -19.08
C GLU A 151 20.56 5.11 -19.82
N ARG A 152 20.56 6.45 -19.85
CA ARG A 152 21.70 7.27 -20.29
C ARG A 152 22.88 7.23 -19.31
N TYR A 153 22.61 6.97 -18.04
CA TYR A 153 23.60 7.01 -16.96
C TYR A 153 23.95 5.62 -16.43
N VAL A 154 22.98 4.70 -16.44
CA VAL A 154 23.13 3.35 -15.87
C VAL A 154 22.56 2.32 -16.83
N SER A 155 23.30 1.24 -17.10
CA SER A 155 22.82 0.18 -17.98
C SER A 155 21.50 -0.43 -17.49
N GLY A 156 20.65 -0.90 -18.40
CA GLY A 156 19.38 -1.54 -18.03
C GLY A 156 19.55 -2.75 -17.11
N LYS A 157 20.64 -3.52 -17.28
CA LYS A 157 20.98 -4.65 -16.39
C LYS A 157 21.31 -4.18 -14.97
N THR A 158 22.16 -3.15 -14.84
CA THR A 158 22.55 -2.58 -13.53
C THR A 158 21.34 -1.97 -12.82
N LYS A 159 20.48 -1.23 -13.55
CA LYS A 159 19.21 -0.69 -13.01
C LYS A 159 18.33 -1.79 -12.41
N THR A 160 18.17 -2.89 -13.13
CA THR A 160 17.37 -4.04 -12.69
C THR A 160 17.99 -4.70 -11.46
N LEU A 161 19.31 -4.85 -11.42
CA LEU A 161 20.02 -5.41 -10.26
C LEU A 161 19.85 -4.55 -9.00
N ILE A 162 19.95 -3.22 -9.13
CA ILE A 162 19.65 -2.29 -8.03
C ILE A 162 18.20 -2.47 -7.57
N GLY A 163 17.26 -2.58 -8.51
CA GLY A 163 15.85 -2.81 -8.21
C GLY A 163 15.62 -4.09 -7.39
N ILE A 164 16.25 -5.19 -7.78
CA ILE A 164 16.23 -6.47 -7.04
C ILE A 164 16.81 -6.28 -5.63
N GLY A 165 17.93 -5.57 -5.50
CA GLY A 165 18.54 -5.26 -4.20
C GLY A 165 17.59 -4.49 -3.27
N LEU A 166 16.89 -3.47 -3.78
CA LEU A 166 15.92 -2.70 -2.99
C LEU A 166 14.70 -3.54 -2.58
N VAL A 167 14.18 -4.38 -3.48
CA VAL A 167 13.14 -5.35 -3.14
C VAL A 167 13.63 -6.31 -2.07
N PHE A 168 14.86 -6.81 -2.18
CA PHE A 168 15.42 -7.72 -1.17
C PHE A 168 15.52 -7.04 0.20
N LEU A 169 15.96 -5.77 0.25
CA LEU A 169 15.99 -4.98 1.47
C LEU A 169 14.59 -4.73 2.06
N SER A 170 13.55 -4.63 1.24
CA SER A 170 12.18 -4.48 1.77
C SER A 170 11.75 -5.68 2.63
N PHE A 171 12.26 -6.89 2.35
CA PHE A 171 11.95 -8.08 3.16
C PHE A 171 12.46 -8.01 4.60
N LEU A 172 13.30 -7.03 4.97
CA LEU A 172 13.64 -6.76 6.36
C LEU A 172 12.39 -6.54 7.24
N LEU A 173 11.28 -6.07 6.64
CA LEU A 173 9.99 -5.95 7.32
C LEU A 173 9.48 -7.29 7.88
N TYR A 174 9.76 -8.43 7.22
CA TYR A 174 9.38 -9.72 7.78
C TYR A 174 10.20 -10.08 9.02
N LEU A 175 11.50 -9.77 9.01
CA LEU A 175 12.35 -9.97 10.18
C LEU A 175 11.87 -9.10 11.34
N GLU A 176 11.48 -7.87 11.06
CA GLU A 176 10.90 -6.97 12.06
C GLU A 176 9.63 -7.55 12.68
N ARG A 177 8.70 -8.12 11.89
CA ARG A 177 7.50 -8.78 12.42
C ARG A 177 7.80 -10.01 13.27
N VAL A 178 8.82 -10.77 12.90
CA VAL A 178 9.29 -11.89 13.73
C VAL A 178 9.86 -11.39 15.04
N VAL A 179 10.66 -10.32 15.03
CA VAL A 179 11.20 -9.70 16.26
C VAL A 179 10.06 -9.15 17.13
N GLU A 180 9.10 -8.45 16.54
CA GLU A 180 7.92 -7.92 17.23
C GLU A 180 7.11 -9.02 17.93
N TYR A 181 6.94 -10.18 17.28
CA TYR A 181 6.24 -11.33 17.87
C TYR A 181 6.84 -11.80 19.21
N PHE A 182 8.17 -11.71 19.35
CA PHE A 182 8.86 -12.11 20.57
C PHE A 182 8.90 -10.99 21.62
N LEU A 183 9.06 -9.73 21.20
CA LEU A 183 9.25 -8.59 22.10
C LEU A 183 7.93 -8.02 22.65
N VAL A 184 6.88 -8.03 21.84
CA VAL A 184 5.61 -7.43 22.21
C VAL A 184 4.85 -8.35 23.16
N PRO A 185 4.31 -7.83 24.29
CA PRO A 185 3.55 -8.62 25.24
C PRO A 185 2.29 -9.22 24.58
N ASN A 186 1.96 -10.45 24.97
CA ASN A 186 0.74 -11.10 24.52
C ASN A 186 -0.46 -10.53 25.29
N ILE A 187 -1.20 -9.62 24.67
CA ILE A 187 -2.35 -8.93 25.24
C ILE A 187 -3.59 -9.44 24.53
N ALA A 188 -4.53 -10.06 25.25
CA ALA A 188 -5.77 -10.59 24.67
C ALA A 188 -5.55 -11.45 23.41
N GLU A 189 -4.57 -12.35 23.46
CA GLU A 189 -4.16 -13.22 22.33
C GLU A 189 -3.67 -12.47 21.08
N SER A 190 -3.17 -11.24 21.25
CA SER A 190 -2.68 -10.37 20.18
C SER A 190 -1.57 -10.94 19.31
N LYS A 191 -0.86 -11.98 19.77
CA LYS A 191 0.15 -12.68 18.97
C LYS A 191 -0.41 -13.21 17.65
N PHE A 192 -1.71 -13.53 17.60
CA PHE A 192 -2.39 -13.86 16.35
C PHE A 192 -2.36 -12.70 15.34
N MET A 193 -2.50 -11.45 15.79
CA MET A 193 -2.43 -10.28 14.92
C MET A 193 -1.02 -10.10 14.35
N VAL A 194 0.02 -10.32 15.15
CA VAL A 194 1.40 -10.24 14.65
C VAL A 194 1.65 -11.32 13.59
N LEU A 195 1.20 -12.56 13.81
CA LEU A 195 1.30 -13.62 12.79
C LEU A 195 0.46 -13.33 11.54
N GLY A 196 -0.76 -12.83 11.71
CA GLY A 196 -1.62 -12.41 10.62
C GLY A 196 -0.97 -11.32 9.77
N SER A 197 -0.19 -10.42 10.38
CA SER A 197 0.49 -9.33 9.66
C SER A 197 1.49 -9.88 8.64
N ILE A 198 2.18 -10.99 8.94
CA ILE A 198 3.11 -11.66 8.02
C ILE A 198 2.37 -12.14 6.76
N LEU A 199 1.17 -12.72 6.92
CA LEU A 199 0.34 -13.15 5.79
C LEU A 199 -0.19 -11.97 4.99
N ILE A 200 -0.63 -10.90 5.65
CA ILE A 200 -1.09 -9.67 4.99
C ILE A 200 0.05 -9.04 4.18
N LEU A 201 1.27 -9.01 4.73
CA LEU A 201 2.44 -8.51 4.01
C LEU A 201 2.71 -9.32 2.75
N LEU A 202 2.54 -10.65 2.76
CA LEU A 202 2.70 -11.46 1.54
C LEU A 202 1.72 -10.99 0.45
N GLY A 203 0.46 -10.82 0.80
CA GLY A 203 -0.56 -10.29 -0.11
C GLY A 203 -0.21 -8.90 -0.63
N VAL A 204 0.24 -8.01 0.25
CA VAL A 204 0.63 -6.63 -0.09
C VAL A 204 1.77 -6.61 -1.10
N TYR A 205 2.78 -7.45 -0.92
CA TYR A 205 3.92 -7.54 -1.83
C TYR A 205 3.46 -7.98 -3.23
N LEU A 206 2.70 -9.08 -3.30
CA LEU A 206 2.20 -9.63 -4.56
C LEU A 206 1.30 -8.64 -5.32
N VAL A 207 0.36 -8.01 -4.60
CA VAL A 207 -0.57 -7.05 -5.19
C VAL A 207 0.17 -5.79 -5.66
N SER A 208 1.15 -5.31 -4.89
CA SER A 208 1.97 -4.15 -5.28
C SER A 208 2.79 -4.41 -6.55
N PHE A 209 3.40 -5.60 -6.67
CA PHE A 209 4.06 -6.01 -7.91
C PHE A 209 3.09 -6.05 -9.09
N THR A 210 1.89 -6.57 -8.88
CA THR A 210 0.84 -6.64 -9.90
C THR A 210 0.45 -5.24 -10.41
N TRP A 211 0.37 -4.23 -9.53
CA TRP A 211 0.08 -2.87 -9.95
C TRP A 211 1.17 -2.24 -10.80
N ILE A 212 2.43 -2.44 -10.40
CA ILE A 212 3.57 -1.84 -11.09
C ILE A 212 3.78 -2.52 -12.46
N THR A 213 3.62 -3.84 -12.54
CA THR A 213 3.69 -4.60 -13.80
C THR A 213 2.57 -4.21 -14.76
N LYS A 214 1.30 -4.13 -14.30
CA LYS A 214 0.19 -3.63 -15.13
C LYS A 214 0.45 -2.24 -15.69
N TYR A 215 1.05 -1.35 -14.91
CA TYR A 215 1.42 -0.02 -15.41
C TYR A 215 2.59 -0.06 -16.40
N ALA A 216 3.56 -0.96 -16.21
CA ALA A 216 4.62 -1.19 -17.19
C ALA A 216 4.05 -1.67 -18.54
N ASP A 217 3.14 -2.65 -18.51
CA ASP A 217 2.43 -3.15 -19.69
C ASP A 217 1.62 -2.06 -20.37
N PHE A 218 0.84 -1.29 -19.59
CA PHE A 218 0.10 -0.13 -20.10
C PHE A 218 1.02 0.87 -20.81
N LYS A 219 2.20 1.14 -20.23
CA LYS A 219 3.16 2.06 -20.83
C LYS A 219 3.72 1.53 -22.15
N ILE A 220 3.99 0.23 -22.25
CA ILE A 220 4.50 -0.40 -23.47
C ILE A 220 3.41 -0.43 -24.55
N LEU A 221 2.20 -0.84 -24.21
CA LEU A 221 1.12 -1.09 -25.16
C LEU A 221 0.35 0.17 -25.59
N VAL A 222 0.26 1.19 -24.72
CA VAL A 222 -0.54 2.41 -24.97
C VAL A 222 0.32 3.64 -25.20
N LEU A 223 1.43 3.77 -24.45
CA LEU A 223 2.21 5.02 -24.43
C LEU A 223 3.44 4.98 -25.33
N LYS A 224 3.86 3.80 -25.82
CA LYS A 224 5.06 3.60 -26.65
C LYS A 224 4.70 3.79 -28.14
N GLU A 225 4.39 5.04 -28.48
CA GLU A 225 4.35 5.60 -29.85
C GLU A 225 4.85 7.05 -29.80
#